data_AF-A0A401QIT5-F1
#
_entry.id   AF-A0A401QIT5-F1
#
_cell.length_a   1.000
_cell.length_b   1.000
_cell.length_c   1.000
_cell.angle_alpha   90.00
_cell.angle_beta   90.00
_cell.angle_gamma   90.00
#
_symmetry.space_group_name_H-M   'P 1'
#
loop_
_entity.id
_entity.type
_entity.pdbx_description
1 polymer ?
#
loop_
_entity_poly.entity_id
_entity_poly.type
_entity_poly.pdbx_seq_one_letter_code
_entity_poly.pdbx_strand_id
1 'polypeptide(L)'
;MSSEEDVGNVSDEEDIGNVSDEEDVGGVSGEEGFGNVSGEEDIENVSGEEDVGNVSDHEDVGNVSDEEDVGGVSIEEGFGNVSGEEDVGNVSGEEDVGNVSGEEDVCNVSGEEDVGDVSGEEDVGSASCEEDVGNLSGEDDLGV
;
A
#
# COMPACT_ATOMS: atom_id res chain seq x y z
N MET A 1 15.91 21.08 -2.79
CA MET A 1 15.92 21.21 -4.26
C MET A 1 15.00 20.09 -4.63
N SER A 2 13.73 20.39 -4.83
CA SER A 2 12.83 19.46 -5.49
C SER A 2 13.41 19.28 -6.89
N SER A 3 13.71 18.05 -7.25
CA SER A 3 13.96 17.67 -8.64
C SER A 3 12.61 17.73 -9.31
N GLU A 4 12.41 18.64 -10.26
CA GLU A 4 11.27 18.59 -11.20
C GLU A 4 11.59 17.55 -12.30
N GLU A 5 12.02 16.35 -11.90
CA GLU A 5 12.43 15.28 -12.80
C GLU A 5 11.91 13.95 -12.23
N ASP A 6 11.13 13.22 -13.03
CA ASP A 6 10.62 11.88 -12.69
C ASP A 6 11.68 11.02 -12.01
N VAL A 7 11.28 10.35 -10.93
CA VAL A 7 12.08 9.26 -10.37
C VAL A 7 11.81 8.05 -11.24
N GLY A 8 12.72 7.75 -12.17
CA GLY A 8 12.69 6.49 -12.89
C GLY A 8 12.81 5.28 -11.95
N ASN A 9 12.55 4.07 -12.47
CA ASN A 9 12.52 2.86 -11.66
C ASN A 9 13.76 2.70 -10.78
N VAL A 10 13.53 2.41 -9.50
CA VAL A 10 14.55 2.18 -8.48
C VAL A 10 14.58 0.69 -8.18
N SER A 11 15.75 0.07 -8.29
CA SER A 11 15.90 -1.35 -7.93
C SER A 11 17.30 -1.62 -7.39
N ASP A 12 17.39 -2.08 -6.16
CA ASP A 12 18.65 -2.37 -5.47
C ASP A 12 18.53 -3.65 -4.61
N GLU A 13 19.62 -4.42 -4.50
CA GLU A 13 19.71 -5.61 -3.63
C GLU A 13 20.05 -5.28 -2.15
N GLU A 14 20.07 -3.99 -1.79
CA GLU A 14 20.31 -3.53 -0.41
C GLU A 14 19.15 -2.58 -0.03
N ASP A 15 19.10 -2.16 1.24
CA ASP A 15 18.18 -1.13 1.73
C ASP A 15 18.08 0.08 0.79
N ILE A 16 16.88 0.37 0.27
CA ILE A 16 16.60 1.64 -0.39
C ILE A 16 16.13 2.64 0.67
N GLY A 17 16.75 3.82 0.70
CA GLY A 17 16.28 4.92 1.55
C GLY A 17 14.91 5.43 1.13
N ASN A 18 14.41 6.47 1.82
CA ASN A 18 13.15 7.09 1.40
C ASN A 18 13.22 7.63 -0.04
N VAL A 19 12.18 7.36 -0.82
CA VAL A 19 11.97 7.90 -2.16
C VAL A 19 10.92 8.99 -2.07
N SER A 20 11.21 10.18 -2.59
CA SER A 20 10.26 11.29 -2.60
C SER A 20 10.46 12.17 -3.83
N ASP A 21 9.39 12.41 -4.59
CA ASP A 21 9.40 13.33 -5.74
C ASP A 21 8.09 14.13 -5.86
N GLU A 22 8.09 15.18 -6.68
CA GLU A 22 6.90 16.01 -6.97
C GLU A 22 6.25 15.61 -8.32
N GLU A 23 6.92 14.77 -9.12
CA GLU A 23 6.40 14.19 -10.38
C GLU A 23 6.25 12.66 -10.21
N ASP A 24 6.12 11.91 -11.32
CA ASP A 24 5.93 10.47 -11.29
C ASP A 24 7.11 9.72 -10.63
N VAL A 25 6.76 8.72 -9.81
CA VAL A 25 7.69 7.72 -9.27
C VAL A 25 7.47 6.40 -9.99
N GLY A 26 8.41 6.03 -10.86
CA GLY A 26 8.46 4.71 -11.48
C GLY A 26 8.63 3.58 -10.46
N GLY A 27 8.51 2.34 -10.92
CA GLY A 27 8.51 1.20 -9.99
C GLY A 27 9.71 1.13 -9.04
N VAL A 28 9.46 0.91 -7.75
CA VAL A 28 10.45 0.78 -6.66
C VAL A 28 10.49 -0.66 -6.20
N SER A 29 11.69 -1.28 -6.21
CA SER A 29 11.87 -2.68 -5.79
C SER A 29 13.14 -2.89 -4.96
N GLY A 30 13.08 -3.53 -3.79
CA GLY A 30 14.26 -3.81 -2.95
C GLY A 30 14.25 -5.18 -2.29
N GLU A 31 15.41 -5.86 -2.17
CA GLU A 31 15.47 -7.19 -1.53
C GLU A 31 15.64 -7.15 0.01
N GLU A 32 16.31 -6.15 0.59
CA GLU A 32 16.40 -5.99 2.07
C GLU A 32 15.41 -4.94 2.60
N GLY A 33 14.33 -4.68 1.85
CA GLY A 33 13.33 -3.67 2.18
C GLY A 33 13.72 -2.23 1.81
N PHE A 34 12.81 -1.30 2.07
CA PHE A 34 13.03 0.11 1.81
C PHE A 34 12.19 1.04 2.69
N GLY A 35 12.65 2.30 2.75
CA GLY A 35 11.99 3.35 3.51
C GLY A 35 10.67 3.82 2.90
N ASN A 36 10.21 5.01 3.30
CA ASN A 36 8.94 5.52 2.81
C ASN A 36 9.04 5.96 1.33
N VAL A 37 7.97 5.74 0.57
CA VAL A 37 7.81 6.23 -0.80
C VAL A 37 6.71 7.29 -0.82
N SER A 38 6.96 8.43 -1.44
CA SER A 38 5.95 9.48 -1.59
C SER A 38 6.05 10.27 -2.89
N GLY A 39 4.91 10.58 -3.52
CA GLY A 39 4.80 11.42 -4.71
C GLY A 39 3.71 12.49 -4.58
N GLU A 40 3.65 13.40 -5.54
CA GLU A 40 2.49 14.27 -5.79
C GLU A 40 1.74 13.89 -7.10
N GLU A 41 2.35 13.11 -7.99
CA GLU A 41 1.74 12.45 -9.17
C GLU A 41 1.86 10.92 -9.03
N ASP A 42 1.74 10.13 -10.10
CA ASP A 42 1.56 8.69 -10.00
C ASP A 42 2.79 7.93 -9.43
N ILE A 43 2.52 6.94 -8.57
CA ILE A 43 3.50 5.90 -8.18
C ILE A 43 3.14 4.58 -8.86
N GLU A 44 4.04 4.04 -9.69
CA GLU A 44 3.73 2.84 -10.47
C GLU A 44 3.53 1.57 -9.63
N ASN A 45 4.58 0.85 -9.22
CA ASN A 45 4.46 -0.33 -8.37
C ASN A 45 5.58 -0.32 -7.34
N VAL A 46 5.27 -0.82 -6.15
CA VAL A 46 6.16 -0.80 -5.01
C VAL A 46 6.27 -2.24 -4.50
N SER A 47 7.48 -2.81 -4.47
CA SER A 47 7.68 -4.21 -4.09
C SER A 47 8.92 -4.45 -3.23
N GLY A 48 8.82 -5.24 -2.16
CA GLY A 48 9.98 -5.65 -1.34
C GLY A 48 9.99 -7.14 -1.02
N GLU A 49 11.16 -7.68 -0.65
CA GLU A 49 11.25 -9.05 -0.07
C GLU A 49 11.31 -9.04 1.49
N GLU A 50 11.46 -7.89 2.15
CA GLU A 50 11.50 -7.77 3.63
C GLU A 50 10.44 -6.78 4.14
N ASP A 51 10.73 -5.48 4.14
CA ASP A 51 9.79 -4.47 4.64
C ASP A 51 9.57 -3.36 3.59
N VAL A 52 8.30 -3.11 3.24
CA VAL A 52 7.87 -1.89 2.56
C VAL A 52 7.51 -0.84 3.60
N GLY A 53 8.24 0.27 3.63
CA GLY A 53 7.87 1.45 4.42
C GLY A 53 6.52 2.05 4.02
N ASN A 54 6.15 3.19 4.63
CA ASN A 54 4.86 3.81 4.30
C ASN A 54 4.86 4.33 2.86
N VAL A 55 3.74 4.14 2.16
CA VAL A 55 3.50 4.70 0.82
C VAL A 55 2.45 5.80 0.94
N SER A 56 2.73 6.97 0.37
CA SER A 56 1.78 8.09 0.40
C SER A 56 1.80 8.88 -0.87
N ASP A 57 0.64 9.12 -1.46
CA ASP A 57 0.53 9.80 -2.74
C ASP A 57 -0.73 10.67 -2.83
N HIS A 58 -0.76 11.59 -3.79
CA HIS A 58 -1.91 12.47 -4.04
C HIS A 58 -2.70 12.04 -5.30
N GLU A 59 -2.07 11.39 -6.28
CA GLU A 59 -2.76 10.80 -7.43
C GLU A 59 -2.93 9.29 -7.22
N ASP A 60 -2.53 8.46 -8.20
CA ASP A 60 -2.72 7.02 -8.15
C ASP A 60 -1.45 6.28 -7.69
N VAL A 61 -1.66 5.20 -6.94
CA VAL A 61 -0.62 4.20 -6.70
C VAL A 61 -1.04 2.87 -7.32
N GLY A 62 -0.15 2.20 -8.05
CA GLY A 62 -0.44 0.84 -8.51
C GLY A 62 -0.39 -0.19 -7.39
N ASN A 63 0.26 -1.34 -7.60
CA ASN A 63 0.27 -2.37 -6.58
C ASN A 63 1.41 -2.16 -5.58
N VAL A 64 1.13 -2.43 -4.32
CA VAL A 64 2.11 -2.50 -3.24
C VAL A 64 2.18 -3.96 -2.77
N SER A 65 3.36 -4.56 -2.82
CA SER A 65 3.54 -5.96 -2.41
C SER A 65 4.80 -6.14 -1.58
N ASP A 66 4.73 -6.89 -0.49
CA ASP A 66 5.90 -7.36 0.24
C ASP A 66 5.79 -8.86 0.57
N GLU A 67 6.94 -9.50 0.79
CA GLU A 67 7.05 -10.84 1.35
C GLU A 67 7.10 -10.88 2.90
N GLU A 68 7.36 -9.79 3.64
CA GLU A 68 7.00 -9.71 5.08
C GLU A 68 5.95 -8.62 5.32
N ASP A 69 6.36 -7.40 5.67
CA ASP A 69 5.45 -6.35 6.14
C ASP A 69 5.26 -5.22 5.13
N VAL A 70 4.00 -4.82 4.93
CA VAL A 70 3.65 -3.55 4.29
C VAL A 70 3.23 -2.55 5.35
N GLY A 71 3.93 -1.41 5.37
CA GLY A 71 3.57 -0.25 6.18
C GLY A 71 2.21 0.37 5.83
N GLY A 72 1.96 1.57 6.33
CA GLY A 72 0.72 2.29 6.02
C GLY A 72 0.70 2.80 4.57
N VAL A 73 -0.45 2.68 3.91
CA VAL A 73 -0.71 3.23 2.57
C VAL A 73 -1.77 4.32 2.69
N SER A 74 -1.50 5.52 2.16
CA SER A 74 -2.43 6.66 2.24
C SER A 74 -2.44 7.49 0.96
N ILE A 75 -3.51 7.37 0.18
CA ILE A 75 -3.62 7.93 -1.18
C ILE A 75 -4.89 8.80 -1.30
N GLU A 76 -4.92 9.80 -2.18
CA GLU A 76 -6.11 10.63 -2.42
C GLU A 76 -6.98 10.10 -3.59
N GLU A 77 -6.45 9.92 -4.80
CA GLU A 77 -7.26 9.51 -5.98
C GLU A 77 -7.41 7.99 -6.16
N GLY A 78 -6.61 7.14 -5.52
CA GLY A 78 -6.89 5.70 -5.46
C GLY A 78 -5.67 4.80 -5.59
N PHE A 79 -5.85 3.50 -5.35
CA PHE A 79 -4.75 2.57 -5.56
C PHE A 79 -5.15 1.15 -5.95
N GLY A 80 -4.15 0.43 -6.47
CA GLY A 80 -4.22 -0.98 -6.83
C GLY A 80 -4.35 -1.91 -5.61
N ASN A 81 -3.80 -3.12 -5.72
CA ASN A 81 -3.88 -4.07 -4.61
C ASN A 81 -2.71 -3.87 -3.65
N VAL A 82 -2.95 -4.17 -2.37
CA VAL A 82 -1.93 -4.20 -1.33
C VAL A 82 -1.82 -5.64 -0.81
N SER A 83 -0.60 -6.19 -0.78
CA SER A 83 -0.36 -7.54 -0.28
C SER A 83 0.91 -7.64 0.57
N GLY A 84 0.85 -8.27 1.73
CA GLY A 84 2.01 -8.74 2.51
C GLY A 84 1.88 -10.25 2.78
N GLU A 85 2.98 -10.99 3.00
CA GLU A 85 2.85 -12.36 3.54
C GLU A 85 2.79 -12.37 5.08
N GLU A 86 3.34 -11.41 5.80
CA GLU A 86 3.08 -11.23 7.24
C GLU A 86 1.94 -10.20 7.44
N ASP A 87 2.25 -8.94 7.77
CA ASP A 87 1.23 -7.94 8.11
C ASP A 87 1.04 -6.86 7.02
N VAL A 88 -0.21 -6.42 6.89
CA VAL A 88 -0.55 -5.18 6.19
C VAL A 88 -1.05 -4.14 7.19
N GLY A 89 -0.37 -2.99 7.19
CA GLY A 89 -0.71 -1.83 7.99
C GLY A 89 -2.04 -1.17 7.61
N ASN A 90 -2.23 0.07 8.06
CA ASN A 90 -3.44 0.82 7.72
C ASN A 90 -3.40 1.27 6.26
N VAL A 91 -4.50 1.05 5.56
CA VAL A 91 -4.66 1.40 4.16
C VAL A 91 -5.84 2.37 4.02
N SER A 92 -5.61 3.53 3.39
CA SER A 92 -6.65 4.54 3.18
C SER A 92 -6.60 5.22 1.80
N GLY A 93 -7.75 5.41 1.16
CA GLY A 93 -7.96 6.18 -0.08
C GLY A 93 -9.09 7.22 0.07
N GLU A 94 -9.09 8.32 -0.69
CA GLU A 94 -10.30 9.16 -0.82
C GLU A 94 -11.23 8.68 -1.95
N GLU A 95 -10.74 8.03 -3.01
CA GLU A 95 -11.60 7.33 -3.99
C GLU A 95 -11.63 5.80 -3.71
N ASP A 96 -11.12 4.99 -4.64
CA ASP A 96 -11.18 3.53 -4.63
C ASP A 96 -9.94 2.89 -3.97
N VAL A 97 -10.21 1.90 -3.14
CA VAL A 97 -9.22 1.00 -2.55
C VAL A 97 -9.34 -0.37 -3.22
N GLY A 98 -8.27 -0.85 -3.84
CA GLY A 98 -8.19 -2.22 -4.35
C GLY A 98 -8.26 -3.30 -3.25
N ASN A 99 -7.97 -4.54 -3.62
CA ASN A 99 -7.97 -5.62 -2.64
C ASN A 99 -6.79 -5.51 -1.68
N VAL A 100 -7.00 -5.85 -0.42
CA VAL A 100 -5.96 -5.84 0.61
C VAL A 100 -5.84 -7.22 1.24
N SER A 101 -4.63 -7.80 1.23
CA SER A 101 -4.41 -9.13 1.79
C SER A 101 -3.11 -9.25 2.60
N GLY A 102 -3.17 -9.86 3.79
CA GLY A 102 -2.03 -10.38 4.55
C GLY A 102 -2.18 -11.89 4.77
N GLU A 103 -1.11 -12.66 5.00
CA GLU A 103 -1.32 -14.01 5.58
C GLU A 103 -1.50 -13.95 7.10
N GLU A 104 -0.90 -13.00 7.83
CA GLU A 104 -1.16 -12.79 9.27
C GLU A 104 -2.28 -11.76 9.48
N ASP A 105 -1.94 -10.48 9.71
CA ASP A 105 -2.91 -9.45 10.07
C ASP A 105 -3.14 -8.38 8.99
N VAL A 106 -4.38 -7.92 8.85
CA VAL A 106 -4.73 -6.68 8.15
C VAL A 106 -5.37 -5.70 9.12
N CYS A 107 -4.69 -4.59 9.40
CA CYS A 107 -5.11 -3.64 10.45
C CYS A 107 -6.44 -2.92 10.14
N ASN A 108 -6.44 -1.92 9.25
CA ASN A 108 -7.65 -1.18 8.86
C ASN A 108 -7.58 -0.78 7.40
N VAL A 109 -8.72 -0.87 6.71
CA VAL A 109 -8.85 -0.48 5.32
C VAL A 109 -10.01 0.50 5.17
N SER A 110 -9.79 1.65 4.51
CA SER A 110 -10.87 2.62 4.29
C SER A 110 -10.78 3.35 2.96
N GLY A 111 -11.90 3.54 2.28
CA GLY A 111 -12.05 4.41 1.10
C GLY A 111 -13.24 5.35 1.29
N GLU A 112 -13.36 6.46 0.57
CA GLU A 112 -14.68 7.14 0.52
C GLU A 112 -15.61 6.45 -0.49
N GLU A 113 -15.13 5.99 -1.66
CA GLU A 113 -15.95 5.28 -2.65
C GLU A 113 -16.04 3.76 -2.36
N ASP A 114 -15.26 2.93 -3.06
CA ASP A 114 -15.29 1.47 -2.90
C ASP A 114 -14.02 0.92 -2.22
N VAL A 115 -14.20 -0.15 -1.45
CA VAL A 115 -13.11 -0.98 -0.91
C VAL A 115 -13.26 -2.39 -1.46
N GLY A 116 -12.18 -2.94 -2.01
CA GLY A 116 -12.11 -4.30 -2.51
C GLY A 116 -12.31 -5.39 -1.44
N ASP A 117 -11.96 -6.63 -1.80
CA ASP A 117 -11.90 -7.71 -0.83
C ASP A 117 -10.74 -7.45 0.16
N VAL A 118 -11.00 -7.66 1.46
CA VAL A 118 -10.00 -7.54 2.52
C VAL A 118 -9.88 -8.87 3.27
N SER A 119 -8.67 -9.41 3.33
CA SER A 119 -8.41 -10.73 3.92
C SER A 119 -7.12 -10.80 4.72
N GLY A 120 -7.17 -11.43 5.89
CA GLY A 120 -6.02 -11.93 6.68
C GLY A 120 -6.27 -13.40 7.02
N GLU A 121 -5.25 -14.25 7.21
CA GLU A 121 -5.53 -15.57 7.79
C GLU A 121 -5.79 -15.43 9.30
N GLU A 122 -5.04 -14.61 10.04
CA GLU A 122 -5.23 -14.45 11.49
C GLU A 122 -6.33 -13.41 11.82
N ASP A 123 -6.02 -12.11 11.80
CA ASP A 123 -6.97 -11.04 12.13
C ASP A 123 -7.18 -10.05 10.96
N VAL A 124 -8.44 -9.61 10.81
CA VAL A 124 -8.79 -8.42 10.02
C VAL A 124 -9.46 -7.44 10.97
N GLY A 125 -8.89 -6.25 11.12
CA GLY A 125 -9.44 -5.25 12.02
C GLY A 125 -10.76 -4.67 11.52
N SER A 126 -10.74 -3.67 10.64
CA SER A 126 -11.97 -3.11 10.06
C SER A 126 -11.81 -2.65 8.62
N ALA A 127 -12.88 -2.80 7.83
CA ALA A 127 -13.01 -2.19 6.52
C ALA A 127 -14.25 -1.30 6.44
N SER A 128 -14.12 -0.09 5.90
CA SER A 128 -15.22 0.86 5.81
C SER A 128 -15.12 1.77 4.61
N CYS A 129 -16.25 2.05 3.95
CA CYS A 129 -16.39 3.07 2.91
C CYS A 129 -17.81 3.65 2.88
N GLU A 130 -18.05 4.66 2.04
CA GLU A 130 -19.39 5.23 1.85
C GLU A 130 -20.25 4.43 0.85
N GLU A 131 -19.66 3.75 -0.14
CA GLU A 131 -20.40 2.98 -1.15
C GLU A 131 -20.44 1.48 -0.87
N ASP A 132 -19.47 0.69 -1.35
CA ASP A 132 -19.46 -0.77 -1.17
C ASP A 132 -18.09 -1.30 -0.68
N VAL A 133 -18.16 -2.23 0.28
CA VAL A 133 -17.01 -3.06 0.70
C VAL A 133 -17.17 -4.44 0.10
N GLY A 134 -16.08 -5.00 -0.42
CA GLY A 134 -15.98 -6.40 -0.84
C GLY A 134 -16.15 -7.40 0.32
N ASN A 135 -15.64 -8.61 0.14
CA ASN A 135 -15.68 -9.60 1.20
C ASN A 135 -14.64 -9.28 2.27
N LEU A 136 -15.04 -9.48 3.53
CA LEU A 136 -14.16 -9.47 4.69
C LEU A 136 -13.93 -10.91 5.15
N SER A 137 -12.68 -11.32 5.32
CA SER A 137 -12.32 -12.67 5.75
C SER A 137 -11.12 -12.66 6.70
N GLY A 138 -11.31 -13.20 7.91
CA GLY A 138 -10.25 -13.48 8.90
C GLY A 138 -10.68 -14.60 9.85
N GLU A 139 -9.74 -15.34 10.44
CA GLU A 139 -10.07 -16.41 11.39
C GLU A 139 -10.64 -15.86 12.71
N ASP A 140 -10.21 -14.67 13.13
CA ASP A 140 -10.61 -13.99 14.37
C ASP A 140 -11.45 -12.70 14.14
N ASP A 141 -12.24 -12.63 13.07
CA ASP A 141 -13.14 -11.49 12.77
C ASP A 141 -14.03 -11.09 13.97
N LEU A 142 -13.88 -9.87 14.52
CA LEU A 142 -14.97 -9.01 15.02
C LEU A 142 -14.55 -7.53 15.16
N GLY A 143 -14.74 -6.76 14.10
CA GLY A 143 -14.61 -5.30 14.08
C GLY A 143 -15.65 -4.55 13.24
N VAL A 144 -16.88 -5.08 13.09
CA VAL A 144 -18.01 -4.34 12.48
C VAL A 144 -18.77 -3.45 13.47
#